data_AF-A0A922M128-F1
#
_entry.id   AF-A0A922M128-F1
#
_cell.length_a   1.000
_cell.length_b   1.000
_cell.length_c   1.000
_cell.angle_alpha   90.00
_cell.angle_beta   90.00
_cell.angle_gamma   90.00
#
_symmetry.space_group_name_H-M   'P 1'
#
loop_
_entity.id
_entity.type
_entity.pdbx_description
1 polymer ?
#
loop_
_entity_poly.entity_id
_entity_poly.type
_entity_poly.pdbx_seq_one_letter_code
_entity_poly.pdbx_strand_id
1 'polypeptide(L)' 'MYKQNVSGTQGLIFVVDCADRDRIDEARQELHRIINDREMRDAIILIFANKQDLPDGMDNILLDPSF' A
#
# COMPACT_ATOMS: atom_id res chain seq x y z
N MET A 1 8.22 -9.87 -6.48
CA MET A 1 9.48 -9.64 -5.77
C MET A 1 9.62 -8.14 -5.56
N TYR A 2 9.24 -7.63 -4.38
CA TYR A 2 9.42 -6.22 -4.05
C TYR A 2 10.76 -6.07 -3.33
N LYS A 3 11.65 -5.22 -3.85
CA LYS A 3 12.98 -4.97 -3.28
C LYS A 3 12.95 -3.59 -2.63
N GLN A 4 13.09 -3.53 -1.31
CA GLN A 4 13.23 -2.27 -0.57
C GLN A 4 14.69 -2.15 -0.10
N ASN A 5 15.38 -1.09 -0.52
CA ASN A 5 16.58 -0.62 0.17
C ASN A 5 16.10 0.41 1.18
N VAL A 6 16.25 0.14 2.47
CA VAL A 6 15.57 0.92 3.52
C VAL A 6 16.46 2.06 4.06
N SER A 7 17.78 2.02 3.81
CA SER A 7 18.68 3.09 4.22
C SER A 7 18.56 4.34 3.33
N GLY A 8 18.02 5.43 3.90
CA GLY A 8 17.93 6.75 3.24
C GLY A 8 16.65 6.99 2.44
N THR A 9 15.65 6.12 2.57
CA THR A 9 14.39 6.22 1.80
C THR A 9 13.53 7.36 2.30
N GLN A 10 13.41 8.42 1.48
CA GLN A 10 12.57 9.59 1.77
C GLN A 10 11.08 9.35 1.45
N GLY A 11 10.75 8.25 0.78
CA GLY A 11 9.36 7.90 0.49
C GLY A 11 9.14 6.47 -0.01
N LEU A 12 7.96 5.94 0.27
CA LEU A 12 7.47 4.64 -0.12
C LEU A 12 6.37 4.80 -1.17
N ILE A 13 6.50 4.12 -2.30
CA ILE A 13 5.40 3.92 -3.24
C ILE A 13 4.87 2.51 -3.05
N PHE A 14 3.61 2.38 -2.64
CA PHE A 14 2.94 1.11 -2.43
C PHE A 14 1.84 0.94 -3.48
N VAL A 15 1.94 -0.09 -4.31
CA VAL A 15 0.96 -0.33 -5.39
C VAL A 15 0.04 -1.49 -4.99
N VAL A 16 -1.25 -1.22 -4.95
CA VAL A 16 -2.31 -2.20 -4.66
C VAL A 16 -2.96 -2.60 -5.97
N ASP A 17 -3.15 -3.90 -6.17
CA ASP A 17 -3.97 -4.41 -7.27
C ASP A 17 -5.44 -4.45 -6.84
N CYS A 18 -6.24 -3.49 -7.31
CA CYS A 18 -7.63 -3.34 -6.90
C CYS A 18 -8.58 -4.42 -7.45
N ALA A 19 -8.13 -5.22 -8.42
CA ALA A 19 -8.91 -6.34 -8.94
C ALA A 19 -8.72 -7.63 -8.11
N ASP A 20 -7.71 -7.69 -7.24
CA ASP A 20 -7.37 -8.88 -6.45
C ASP A 20 -7.85 -8.74 -5.00
N ARG A 21 -9.15 -8.98 -4.79
CA ARG A 21 -9.83 -8.74 -3.51
C ARG A 21 -9.33 -9.63 -2.38
N ASP A 22 -8.93 -10.86 -2.69
CA ASP A 22 -8.45 -11.84 -1.70
C ASP A 22 -7.13 -11.41 -1.07
N ARG A 23 -6.37 -10.55 -1.75
CA ARG A 23 -5.04 -10.10 -1.33
C ARG A 23 -5.02 -8.70 -0.72
N ILE A 24 -6.15 -8.03 -0.62
CA ILE A 24 -6.24 -6.70 0.01
C ILE A 24 -5.90 -6.77 1.50
N ASP A 25 -6.36 -7.79 2.21
CA ASP A 25 -6.02 -7.97 3.62
C ASP A 25 -4.54 -8.26 3.84
N GLU A 26 -3.93 -9.05 2.96
CA GLU A 26 -2.48 -9.31 2.95
C GLU A 26 -1.72 -7.99 2.70
N ALA A 27 -2.09 -7.23 1.66
CA ALA A 27 -1.48 -5.96 1.32
C ALA A 27 -1.58 -4.94 2.46
N ARG A 28 -2.71 -4.90 3.17
CA ARG A 28 -2.91 -4.07 4.36
C ARG A 28 -1.94 -4.47 5.49
N GLN A 29 -1.84 -5.75 5.80
CA GLN A 29 -0.92 -6.23 6.86
C GLN A 29 0.54 -5.93 6.54
N GLU A 30 0.94 -6.11 5.28
CA GLU A 30 2.29 -5.78 4.81
C GLU A 30 2.57 -4.28 4.92
N LEU A 31 1.63 -3.43 4.48
CA LEU A 31 1.77 -1.97 4.60
C LEU A 31 1.92 -1.56 6.07
N HIS A 32 1.08 -2.07 6.96
CA HIS A 32 1.19 -1.79 8.39
C HIS A 32 2.53 -2.24 8.98
N ARG A 33 3.11 -3.35 8.50
CA ARG A 33 4.43 -3.77 8.96
C ARG A 33 5.52 -2.79 8.51
N ILE A 34 5.45 -2.32 7.27
CA ILE A 34 6.45 -1.40 6.69
C ILE A 34 6.39 -0.03 7.38
N ILE A 35 5.20 0.56 7.55
CA ILE A 35 5.06 1.92 8.13
C ILE A 35 5.39 1.97 9.63
N ASN A 36 5.31 0.83 10.33
CA ASN A 36 5.71 0.72 11.73
C ASN A 36 7.22 0.51 11.91
N ASP A 37 7.97 0.32 10.82
CA ASP A 37 9.43 0.30 10.88
C ASP A 37 9.96 1.69 11.25
N ARG A 38 10.96 1.74 12.13
CA ARG A 38 11.58 2.98 12.58
C ARG A 38 12.25 3.74 11.45
N GLU A 39 12.74 3.04 10.42
CA GLU A 39 13.35 3.66 9.26
C GLU A 39 12.32 4.38 8.35
N MET A 40 11.03 4.05 8.51
CA MET A 40 9.94 4.61 7.70
C MET A 40 9.20 5.77 8.38
N ARG A 41 9.61 6.17 9.59
CA ARG A 41 8.90 7.14 10.43
C ARG A 41 8.70 8.51 9.78
N ASP A 42 9.66 8.94 8.96
CA ASP A 42 9.65 10.24 8.28
C ASP A 42 9.45 10.09 6.75
N ALA A 43 9.16 8.87 6.28
CA ALA A 43 8.99 8.61 4.86
C ALA A 43 7.61 9.08 4.37
N ILE A 44 7.58 9.74 3.21
CA ILE A 44 6.32 10.07 2.52
C ILE A 44 5.76 8.80 1.89
N ILE A 45 4.52 8.46 2.18
CA ILE A 45 3.87 7.27 1.64
C ILE A 45 2.89 7.67 0.54
N LEU A 46 3.08 7.12 -0.66
CA LEU A 46 2.17 7.22 -1.79
C LEU A 46 1.59 5.84 -2.08
N ILE A 47 0.26 5.72 -2.04
CA ILE A 47 -0.44 4.47 -2.36
C ILE A 47 -1.10 4.59 -3.74
N PHE A 48 -0.75 3.72 -4.68
CA PHE A 48 -1.42 3.60 -5.96
C PHE A 48 -2.45 2.46 -5.93
N ALA A 49 -3.72 2.80 -6.10
CA ALA A 49 -4.79 1.86 -6.38
C ALA A 49 -4.80 1.53 -7.88
N ASN A 50 -4.16 0.42 -8.27
CA ASN A 50 -3.95 0.04 -9.66
C ASN A 50 -5.06 -0.91 -10.17
N LYS A 51 -5.27 -0.96 -11.49
CA LYS A 51 -6.28 -1.80 -12.17
C LYS A 51 -7.74 -1.48 -11.82
N GLN A 52 -8.03 -0.22 -11.51
CA GLN A 52 -9.40 0.28 -11.29
C GLN A 52 -10.27 0.21 -12.56
N ASP A 53 -9.66 0.05 -13.73
CA ASP A 53 -10.36 -0.13 -15.01
C ASP A 53 -11.01 -1.51 -15.17
N LEU A 54 -10.65 -2.49 -14.33
CA LEU A 54 -11.20 -3.84 -14.40
C LEU A 54 -12.59 -3.92 -13.73
N PRO A 55 -13.51 -4.78 -14.21
CA PRO A 55 -14.87 -4.89 -13.68
C PRO A 55 -14.94 -5.22 -12.18
N ASP A 56 -13.95 -5.94 -11.67
CA ASP A 56 -13.83 -6.31 -10.25
C ASP A 56 -13.01 -5.29 -9.43
N GLY A 57 -12.52 -4.24 -10.08
CA GLY A 57 -11.80 -3.13 -9.46
C GLY A 57 -12.58 -2.55 -8.28
N MET A 58 -11.89 -2.37 -7.16
CA MET A 58 -12.48 -1.71 -6.00
C MET A 58 -12.71 -0.21 -6.29
N ASP A 59 -13.90 0.13 -6.77
CA ASP A 59 -14.31 1.51 -7.09
C ASP A 59 -14.49 2.42 -5.85
N ASN A 60 -14.64 1.83 -4.66
CA ASN A 60 -14.80 2.57 -3.41
C ASN A 60 -13.91 1.96 -2.32
N ILE A 61 -12.62 2.29 -2.36
CA ILE A 61 -11.82 2.36 -1.14
C ILE A 61 -12.27 3.65 -0.44
N LEU A 62 -13.44 3.61 0.21
CA LEU A 62 -13.73 4.58 1.26
C LEU A 62 -12.64 4.32 2.29
N LEU A 63 -11.63 5.19 2.31
CA LEU A 63 -10.64 5.22 3.37
C LEU A 63 -11.42 5.20 4.67
N ASP A 64 -11.40 4.06 5.35
CA ASP A 64 -11.86 4.00 6.72
C ASP A 64 -11.09 5.11 7.45
N PRO A 65 -11.78 6.09 8.08
CA PRO A 65 -11.13 7.21 8.77
C PRO A 65 -10.25 6.77 9.95
N SER A 66 -10.17 5.47 10.23
CA SER A 66 -9.18 4.84 11.11
C SER A 66 -7.76 4.76 10.52
N PHE A 67 -7.56 5.14 9.25
CA PHE A 67 -6.23 5.25 8.61
C PHE A 67 -5.38 6.40 9.17
#